data_AF-A0A1Y3BQ19-F1
#
_entry.id   AF-A0A1Y3BQ19-F1
#
_cell.length_a   1.000
_cell.length_b   1.000
_cell.length_c   1.000
_cell.angle_alpha   90.00
_cell.angle_beta   90.00
_cell.angle_gamma   90.00
#
_symmetry.space_group_name_H-M   'P 1'
#
loop_
_entity.id
_entity.type
_entity.pdbx_description
1 polymer ?
#
loop_
_entity_poly.entity_id
_entity_poly.type
_entity_poly.pdbx_seq_one_letter_code
_entity_poly.pdbx_strand_id
1 'polypeptide(L)'
;MVATKMPEVKIPPNPWKKEKYCEMQSPVSLTAYCHPDEPYRRIDGKCNSLSNTNLGSSFHCYRRLLPPDYADGIHRIRLGVDNRPLPSPRLITQLLMPDLDLNDPSLSALHLSWGQVVAHDTYRTIQSLGLAIDCCRLVNPATKAQAASSYRPSRVFLDPAGNKVPIPHPECLPITNFIPNKATE
;
A
#
# COMPACT_ATOMS: atom_id res chain seq x y z
N MET A 1 5.69 34.90 1.99
CA MET A 1 5.14 33.54 1.97
C MET A 1 3.94 33.51 2.91
N VAL A 2 2.73 33.37 2.38
CA VAL A 2 1.54 33.16 3.21
C VAL A 2 1.61 31.70 3.65
N ALA A 3 1.82 31.44 4.94
CA ALA A 3 1.71 30.09 5.47
C ALA A 3 0.24 29.66 5.35
N THR A 4 -0.08 28.92 4.30
CA THR A 4 -1.37 28.23 4.19
C THR A 4 -1.44 27.24 5.34
N LYS A 5 -2.36 27.49 6.28
CA LYS A 5 -2.65 26.57 7.38
C LYS A 5 -2.97 25.20 6.76
N MET A 6 -2.21 24.17 7.16
CA MET A 6 -2.47 22.80 6.69
C MET A 6 -3.93 22.43 6.98
N PRO A 7 -4.62 21.75 6.04
CA PRO A 7 -6.00 21.34 6.26
C PRO A 7 -6.08 20.44 7.48
N GLU A 8 -7.06 20.70 8.33
CA GLU A 8 -7.32 19.89 9.52
C GLU A 8 -7.94 18.55 9.08
N VAL A 9 -7.14 17.48 9.12
CA VAL A 9 -7.59 16.13 8.76
C VAL A 9 -8.35 15.55 9.95
N LYS A 10 -9.69 15.56 9.87
CA LYS A 10 -10.55 14.85 10.83
C LYS A 10 -10.49 13.36 10.57
N ILE A 11 -9.78 12.64 11.44
CA ILE A 11 -9.69 11.18 11.38
C ILE A 11 -11.01 10.62 11.93
N PRO A 12 -11.81 9.88 11.14
CA PRO A 12 -13.02 9.27 11.65
C PRO A 12 -12.68 8.31 12.80
N PRO A 13 -13.52 8.21 13.84
CA PRO A 13 -13.30 7.28 14.92
C PRO A 13 -13.31 5.86 14.37
N ASN A 14 -12.20 5.14 14.49
CA ASN A 14 -12.13 3.73 14.12
C ASN A 14 -12.96 2.91 15.13
N PRO A 15 -14.07 2.28 14.71
CA PRO A 15 -14.89 1.45 15.59
C PRO A 15 -14.14 0.19 16.07
N TRP A 16 -13.07 -0.21 15.36
CA TRP A 16 -12.22 -1.38 15.64
C TRP A 16 -10.99 -1.05 16.50
N LYS A 17 -11.02 0.06 17.24
CA LYS A 17 -9.92 0.61 18.07
C LYS A 17 -9.24 -0.38 19.03
N LYS A 18 -9.84 -1.54 19.30
CA LYS A 18 -9.35 -2.52 20.28
C LYS A 18 -8.39 -3.55 19.72
N GLU A 19 -8.22 -3.65 18.40
CA GLU A 19 -7.30 -4.62 17.81
C GLU A 19 -5.86 -4.10 17.81
N LYS A 20 -4.95 -4.87 18.41
CA LYS A 20 -3.52 -4.67 18.23
C LYS A 20 -3.16 -5.16 16.82
N TYR A 21 -3.20 -4.27 15.83
CA TYR A 21 -2.86 -4.57 14.42
C TYR A 21 -1.44 -5.12 14.20
N CYS A 22 -0.61 -4.96 15.22
CA CYS A 22 0.79 -5.27 15.28
C CYS A 22 1.07 -5.68 16.71
N GLU A 23 0.98 -6.97 17.03
CA GLU A 23 1.68 -7.44 18.21
C GLU A 23 3.17 -7.39 17.90
N MET A 24 3.80 -6.28 18.30
CA MET A 24 5.20 -6.33 18.72
C MET A 24 5.20 -7.32 19.88
N GLN A 25 5.44 -8.59 19.59
CA GLN A 25 5.48 -9.61 20.63
C GLN A 25 6.36 -9.09 21.76
N SER A 26 5.73 -8.90 22.92
CA SER A 26 6.41 -8.74 24.21
C SER A 26 7.25 -10.01 24.43
N PRO A 27 8.41 -9.92 25.10
CA PRO A 27 9.56 -10.78 24.84
C PRO A 27 9.32 -12.18 25.40
N VAL A 28 8.67 -13.03 24.62
CA VAL A 28 8.60 -14.47 24.92
C VAL A 28 8.83 -15.24 23.63
N SER A 29 9.99 -15.01 23.03
CA SER A 29 10.69 -16.04 22.28
C SER A 29 12.12 -16.05 22.78
N LEU A 30 12.52 -17.19 23.34
CA LEU A 30 13.72 -17.45 24.14
C LEU A 30 15.08 -17.26 23.41
N THR A 31 15.24 -16.32 22.46
CA THR A 31 16.45 -16.30 21.60
C THR A 31 17.04 -14.94 21.21
N ALA A 32 16.56 -13.80 21.70
CA ALA A 32 17.24 -12.51 21.43
C ALA A 32 17.62 -11.77 22.72
N TYR A 33 18.62 -12.27 23.42
CA TYR A 33 19.35 -11.47 24.41
C TYR A 33 20.04 -10.32 23.67
N CYS A 34 19.79 -9.07 24.08
CA CYS A 34 20.43 -7.88 23.52
C CYS A 34 21.52 -7.39 24.49
N HIS A 35 22.78 -7.32 24.03
CA HIS A 35 23.84 -6.69 24.82
C HIS A 35 23.92 -5.19 24.48
N PRO A 36 23.90 -4.28 25.47
CA PRO A 36 24.06 -2.84 25.24
C PRO A 36 25.38 -2.47 24.55
N ASP A 37 26.42 -3.28 24.76
CA ASP A 37 27.78 -3.04 24.29
C ASP A 37 28.07 -3.71 22.93
N GLU A 38 27.04 -4.14 22.19
CA GLU A 38 27.21 -4.66 20.83
C GLU A 38 27.79 -3.56 19.92
N PRO A 39 28.99 -3.76 19.33
CA PRO A 39 29.67 -2.71 18.57
C PRO A 39 29.07 -2.51 17.16
N TYR A 40 28.24 -3.45 16.69
CA TYR A 40 27.70 -3.45 15.33
C TYR A 40 26.20 -3.70 15.33
N ARG A 41 25.53 -3.18 14.28
CA ARG A 41 24.11 -3.40 14.05
C ARG A 41 23.86 -4.85 13.65
N ARG A 42 22.77 -5.43 14.14
CA ARG A 42 22.28 -6.72 13.65
C ARG A 42 21.67 -6.56 12.26
N ILE A 43 21.84 -7.57 11.40
CA ILE A 43 21.34 -7.58 10.02
C ILE A 43 19.81 -7.50 9.97
N ASP A 44 19.11 -8.04 10.96
CA ASP A 44 17.65 -7.99 11.07
C ASP A 44 17.14 -6.69 11.74
N GLY A 45 18.03 -5.79 12.16
CA GLY A 45 17.68 -4.53 12.83
C GLY A 45 17.23 -4.68 14.28
N LYS A 46 17.24 -5.89 14.86
CA LYS A 46 16.87 -6.09 16.27
C LYS A 46 17.87 -5.46 17.23
N CYS A 47 17.43 -5.21 18.46
CA CYS A 47 18.23 -4.65 19.55
C CYS A 47 18.75 -3.22 19.33
N ASN A 48 18.38 -2.55 18.22
CA ASN A 48 18.66 -1.12 18.04
C ASN A 48 17.94 -0.25 19.10
N SER A 49 16.86 -0.77 19.69
CA SER A 49 16.23 -0.25 20.90
C SER A 49 16.18 -1.33 21.98
N LEU A 50 16.82 -1.08 23.13
CA LEU A 50 16.84 -2.02 24.27
C LEU A 50 15.48 -2.11 24.97
N SER A 51 14.67 -1.06 24.91
CA SER A 51 13.32 -1.05 25.48
C SER A 51 12.30 -1.78 24.61
N ASN A 52 12.53 -1.82 23.30
CA ASN A 52 11.68 -2.52 22.35
C ASN A 52 12.54 -3.12 21.24
N THR A 53 12.92 -4.38 21.44
CA THR A 53 13.94 -5.06 20.64
C THR A 53 13.55 -5.25 19.18
N ASN A 54 12.26 -5.18 18.84
CA ASN A 54 11.72 -5.31 17.47
C ASN A 54 11.40 -3.96 16.82
N LEU A 55 11.71 -2.83 17.47
CA LEU A 55 11.42 -1.51 16.88
C LEU A 55 12.33 -1.25 15.67
N GLY A 56 11.74 -1.28 14.48
CA GLY A 56 12.46 -1.07 13.22
C GLY A 56 13.16 -2.33 12.69
N SER A 57 12.93 -3.50 13.27
CA SER A 57 13.46 -4.76 12.75
C SER A 57 12.75 -5.17 11.45
N SER A 58 13.46 -5.89 10.59
CA SER A 58 12.89 -6.47 9.37
C SER A 58 11.91 -7.62 9.67
N PHE A 59 11.12 -8.02 8.66
CA PHE A 59 10.05 -9.03 8.79
C PHE A 59 9.07 -8.77 9.93
N HIS A 60 8.88 -7.49 10.25
CA HIS A 60 7.93 -7.04 11.23
C HIS A 60 6.91 -6.11 10.57
N CYS A 61 5.79 -5.91 11.25
CA CYS A 61 4.67 -5.17 10.68
C CYS A 61 4.96 -3.66 10.63
N TYR A 62 4.33 -2.96 9.66
CA TYR A 62 4.43 -1.51 9.60
C TYR A 62 3.67 -0.84 10.75
N ARG A 63 4.29 0.22 11.30
CA ARG A 63 3.60 1.11 12.23
C ARG A 63 2.48 1.87 11.52
N ARG A 64 1.27 1.78 12.04
CA ARG A 64 0.12 2.57 11.57
C ARG A 64 0.09 3.93 12.27
N LEU A 65 0.23 5.01 11.50
CA LEU A 65 0.06 6.38 12.02
C LEU A 65 -1.41 6.76 12.17
N LEU A 66 -2.26 6.19 11.32
CA LEU A 66 -3.72 6.31 11.33
C LEU A 66 -4.36 4.92 11.34
N PRO A 67 -5.57 4.77 11.90
CA PRO A 67 -6.34 3.54 11.75
C PRO A 67 -6.52 3.13 10.28
N PRO A 68 -6.59 1.82 9.98
CA PRO A 68 -6.95 1.36 8.64
C PRO A 68 -8.39 1.78 8.28
N ASP A 69 -8.62 2.00 6.98
CA ASP A 69 -9.94 2.23 6.40
C ASP A 69 -10.21 1.13 5.37
N TYR A 70 -11.01 0.13 5.76
CA TYR A 70 -11.45 -0.99 4.94
C TYR A 70 -12.98 -1.03 4.97
N ALA A 71 -13.61 -1.47 3.87
CA ALA A 71 -15.08 -1.47 3.78
C ALA A 71 -15.76 -2.40 4.81
N ASP A 72 -15.06 -3.44 5.26
CA ASP A 72 -15.48 -4.35 6.33
C ASP A 72 -14.69 -4.17 7.62
N GLY A 73 -13.82 -3.16 7.70
CA GLY A 73 -12.90 -2.96 8.83
C GLY A 73 -11.67 -3.87 8.85
N ILE A 74 -11.58 -4.87 7.97
CA ILE A 74 -10.57 -5.94 8.07
C ILE A 74 -9.64 -5.96 6.85
N HIS A 75 -10.18 -6.17 5.64
CA HIS A 75 -9.35 -6.39 4.45
C HIS A 75 -10.00 -5.98 3.12
N ARG A 76 -11.31 -5.73 3.08
CA ARG A 76 -11.98 -5.33 1.82
C ARG A 76 -11.57 -3.93 1.41
N ILE A 77 -11.37 -3.72 0.11
CA ILE A 77 -11.14 -2.40 -0.48
C ILE A 77 -12.20 -1.43 0.03
N ARG A 78 -11.77 -0.29 0.56
CA ARG A 78 -12.66 0.74 1.11
C ARG A 78 -13.64 1.26 0.06
N LEU A 79 -14.74 1.83 0.55
CA LEU A 79 -15.70 2.55 -0.28
C LEU A 79 -15.33 4.03 -0.40
N GLY A 80 -15.95 4.72 -1.35
CA GLY A 80 -15.98 6.17 -1.43
C GLY A 80 -16.71 6.79 -0.25
N VAL A 81 -16.56 8.10 -0.08
CA VAL A 81 -17.24 8.88 0.97
C VAL A 81 -18.77 8.83 0.85
N ASP A 82 -19.28 8.50 -0.34
CA ASP A 82 -20.68 8.31 -0.69
C ASP A 82 -21.14 6.83 -0.55
N ASN A 83 -20.31 5.98 0.06
CA ASN A 83 -20.50 4.53 0.18
C ASN A 83 -20.59 3.78 -1.16
N ARG A 84 -20.06 4.36 -2.26
CA ARG A 84 -20.00 3.69 -3.57
C ARG A 84 -18.62 3.06 -3.83
N PRO A 85 -18.51 2.09 -4.76
CA PRO A 85 -17.22 1.56 -5.18
C PRO A 85 -16.28 2.66 -5.70
N LEU A 86 -14.99 2.54 -5.39
CA LEU A 86 -13.97 3.46 -5.90
C LEU A 86 -13.82 3.33 -7.44
N PRO A 87 -13.48 4.42 -8.14
CA PRO A 87 -13.16 4.35 -9.56
C PRO A 87 -11.94 3.46 -9.81
N SER A 88 -11.88 2.87 -11.01
CA SER A 88 -10.72 2.08 -11.43
C SER A 88 -9.43 2.91 -11.34
N PRO A 89 -8.37 2.41 -10.68
CA PRO A 89 -7.08 3.09 -10.65
C PRO A 89 -6.53 3.37 -12.06
N ARG A 90 -6.75 2.45 -13.01
CA ARG A 90 -6.31 2.64 -14.41
C ARG A 90 -7.03 3.80 -15.08
N LEU A 91 -8.33 3.95 -14.80
CA LEU A 91 -9.09 5.09 -15.28
C LEU A 91 -8.49 6.38 -14.72
N ILE A 92 -8.25 6.45 -13.40
CA ILE A 92 -7.64 7.65 -12.77
C ILE A 92 -6.29 8.00 -13.43
N THR A 93 -5.40 7.02 -13.64
CA THR A 93 -4.12 7.23 -14.34
C THR A 93 -4.32 7.83 -15.73
N GLN A 94 -5.21 7.25 -16.53
CA GLN A 94 -5.43 7.73 -17.89
C GLN A 94 -5.98 9.16 -17.94
N LEU A 95 -6.74 9.57 -16.91
CA LEU A 95 -7.37 10.89 -16.87
C LEU A 95 -6.48 11.97 -16.29
N LEU A 96 -5.69 11.63 -15.27
CA LEU A 96 -4.99 12.61 -14.45
C LEU A 96 -3.48 12.58 -14.60
N MET A 97 -2.91 11.53 -15.23
CA MET A 97 -1.47 11.38 -15.41
C MET A 97 -1.13 11.31 -16.91
N PRO A 98 -1.12 12.47 -17.61
CA PRO A 98 -0.69 12.51 -18.99
C PRO A 98 0.78 12.10 -19.12
N ASP A 99 1.10 11.42 -20.21
CA ASP A 99 2.49 11.11 -20.56
C ASP A 99 3.13 12.37 -21.14
N LEU A 100 4.05 12.96 -20.37
CA LEU A 100 4.72 14.21 -20.70
C LEU A 100 6.23 13.99 -20.64
N ASP A 101 6.92 14.28 -21.74
CA ASP A 101 8.38 14.27 -21.79
C ASP A 101 8.93 15.62 -21.33
N LEU A 102 9.01 15.79 -20.01
CA LEU A 102 9.49 17.02 -19.37
C LEU A 102 10.67 16.71 -18.46
N ASN A 103 11.85 17.17 -18.86
CA ASN A 103 13.07 17.04 -18.06
C ASN A 103 13.23 18.25 -17.12
N ASP A 104 13.64 17.98 -15.89
CA ASP A 104 14.01 19.03 -14.94
C ASP A 104 15.47 19.45 -15.18
N PRO A 105 15.75 20.72 -15.58
CA PRO A 105 17.10 21.17 -15.87
C PRO A 105 18.00 21.27 -14.63
N SER A 106 17.43 21.20 -13.43
CA SER A 106 18.15 21.31 -12.16
C SER A 106 18.47 19.95 -11.52
N LEU A 107 17.91 18.86 -12.03
CA LEU A 107 18.07 17.52 -11.47
C LEU A 107 18.77 16.59 -12.45
N SER A 108 19.79 15.89 -11.97
CA SER A 108 20.40 14.80 -12.72
C SER A 108 19.59 13.51 -12.53
N ALA A 109 19.78 12.55 -13.45
CA ALA A 109 19.18 11.22 -13.33
C ALA A 109 19.54 10.49 -12.01
N LEU A 110 20.66 10.87 -11.36
CA LEU A 110 21.05 10.34 -10.06
C LEU A 110 20.01 10.64 -8.97
N HIS A 111 19.27 11.76 -9.08
CA HIS A 111 18.24 12.13 -8.11
C HIS A 111 17.15 11.05 -8.00
N LEU A 112 16.63 10.57 -9.15
CA LEU A 112 15.64 9.50 -9.21
C LEU A 112 16.21 8.17 -8.69
N SER A 113 17.41 7.81 -9.13
CA SER A 113 18.08 6.57 -8.72
C SER A 113 18.36 6.54 -7.22
N TRP A 114 18.80 7.64 -6.63
CA TRP A 114 19.05 7.74 -5.19
C TRP A 114 17.77 7.57 -4.37
N GLY A 115 16.66 8.14 -4.85
CA GLY A 115 15.34 7.93 -4.24
C GLY A 115 14.96 6.44 -4.15
N GLN A 116 15.23 5.67 -5.21
CA GLN A 116 15.00 4.22 -5.21
C GLN A 116 15.91 3.48 -4.24
N VAL A 117 17.19 3.86 -4.13
CA VAL A 117 18.13 3.26 -3.16
C VAL A 117 17.60 3.45 -1.74
N VAL A 118 17.20 4.68 -1.38
CA VAL A 118 16.66 4.98 -0.04
C VAL A 118 15.35 4.22 0.19
N ALA A 119 14.44 4.17 -0.78
CA ALA A 119 13.18 3.44 -0.65
C ALA A 119 13.42 1.93 -0.42
N HIS A 120 14.35 1.33 -1.18
CA HIS A 120 14.67 -0.09 -1.07
C HIS A 120 15.44 -0.48 0.20
N ASP A 121 16.18 0.45 0.81
CA ASP A 121 16.84 0.24 2.10
C ASP A 121 15.85 0.38 3.27
N THR A 122 14.82 1.23 3.11
CA THR A 122 13.91 1.59 4.21
C THR A 122 12.71 0.66 4.35
N TYR A 123 12.14 0.15 3.26
CA TYR A 123 10.96 -0.70 3.35
C TYR A 123 10.81 -1.68 2.18
N ARG A 124 10.14 -2.80 2.44
CA ARG A 124 9.72 -3.75 1.41
C ARG A 124 8.45 -4.48 1.85
N THR A 125 7.39 -4.33 1.09
CA THR A 125 6.13 -5.07 1.32
C THR A 125 6.11 -6.31 0.44
N ILE A 126 6.01 -7.48 1.08
CA ILE A 126 6.00 -8.76 0.36
C ILE A 126 4.62 -8.96 -0.25
N GLN A 127 4.56 -9.10 -1.58
CA GLN A 127 3.35 -9.49 -2.29
C GLN A 127 3.07 -10.97 -2.03
N SER A 128 1.79 -11.34 -1.94
CA SER A 128 1.43 -12.75 -1.94
C SER A 128 1.94 -13.35 -3.26
N LEU A 129 2.99 -14.17 -3.17
CA LEU A 129 3.59 -14.93 -4.27
C LEU A 129 2.58 -16.01 -4.70
N GLY A 130 1.49 -15.56 -5.31
CA GLY A 130 0.50 -16.40 -5.97
C GLY A 130 1.07 -16.94 -7.28
N LEU A 131 2.20 -17.65 -7.20
CA LEU A 131 2.94 -18.23 -8.33
C LEU A 131 2.13 -19.24 -9.17
N ALA A 132 0.82 -19.38 -8.92
CA ALA A 132 -0.12 -20.18 -9.70
C ALA A 132 -1.53 -19.55 -9.84
N ILE A 133 -1.77 -18.29 -9.44
CA ILE A 133 -3.11 -17.68 -9.49
C ILE A 133 -3.18 -16.68 -10.65
N ASP A 134 -3.92 -17.05 -11.70
CA ASP A 134 -4.34 -16.11 -12.74
C ASP A 134 -5.46 -15.19 -12.20
N CYS A 135 -5.03 -14.07 -11.61
CA CYS A 135 -5.93 -13.08 -11.01
C CYS A 135 -6.91 -12.45 -12.01
N CYS A 136 -6.60 -12.50 -13.30
CA CYS A 136 -7.46 -11.96 -14.35
C CYS A 136 -8.51 -12.99 -14.82
N ARG A 137 -8.18 -14.29 -14.76
CA ARG A 137 -9.09 -15.38 -15.16
C ARG A 137 -10.05 -15.83 -14.07
N LEU A 138 -9.78 -15.52 -12.79
CA LEU A 138 -10.74 -15.73 -11.70
C LEU A 138 -12.01 -14.86 -11.80
N VAL A 139 -12.05 -13.90 -12.74
CA VAL A 139 -13.24 -13.14 -13.08
C VAL A 139 -14.13 -13.94 -14.04
N ASN A 140 -14.67 -15.07 -13.57
CA ASN A 140 -15.80 -15.69 -14.26
C ASN A 140 -17.07 -14.86 -14.00
N PRO A 141 -17.83 -14.45 -15.05
CA PRO A 141 -18.98 -13.54 -14.90
C PRO A 141 -20.16 -14.12 -14.11
N ALA A 142 -20.14 -15.41 -13.76
CA ALA A 142 -21.20 -16.10 -13.04
C ALA A 142 -21.09 -16.02 -11.50
N THR A 143 -19.91 -15.74 -10.92
CA THR A 143 -19.71 -15.70 -9.46
C THR A 143 -19.23 -14.31 -9.04
N LYS A 144 -20.19 -13.38 -8.96
CA LYS A 144 -20.00 -11.99 -8.46
C LYS A 144 -19.74 -11.95 -6.94
N ALA A 145 -18.62 -12.50 -6.49
CA ALA A 145 -18.12 -12.25 -5.15
C ALA A 145 -16.59 -12.45 -5.12
N GLN A 146 -15.88 -11.43 -4.63
CA GLN A 146 -14.53 -11.49 -4.04
C GLN A 146 -13.28 -11.14 -4.87
N ALA A 147 -13.35 -10.95 -6.19
CA ALA A 147 -12.22 -10.32 -6.90
C ALA A 147 -12.43 -8.79 -6.92
N ALA A 148 -11.86 -8.09 -5.94
CA ALA A 148 -11.93 -6.63 -5.80
C ALA A 148 -11.12 -5.86 -6.89
N SER A 149 -10.95 -6.41 -8.08
CA SER A 149 -10.22 -5.79 -9.19
C SER A 149 -10.84 -6.09 -10.57
N SER A 150 -12.17 -6.22 -10.66
CA SER A 150 -12.85 -6.23 -11.95
C SER A 150 -13.81 -5.06 -12.09
N TYR A 151 -13.24 -3.88 -12.32
CA TYR A 151 -13.98 -2.83 -12.99
C TYR A 151 -13.97 -3.18 -14.48
N ARG A 152 -15.08 -3.72 -14.98
CA ARG A 152 -15.33 -3.75 -16.43
C ARG A 152 -16.08 -2.48 -16.82
N PRO A 153 -15.41 -1.51 -17.45
CA PRO A 153 -16.07 -0.69 -18.44
C PRO A 153 -15.60 -1.21 -19.79
N SER A 154 -16.49 -1.87 -20.52
CA SER A 154 -16.47 -1.74 -21.98
C SER A 154 -16.78 -0.28 -22.31
N ARG A 155 -15.93 0.69 -21.96
CA ARG A 155 -16.25 2.12 -22.13
C ARG A 155 -15.00 2.92 -22.43
N VAL A 156 -14.92 3.29 -23.69
CA VAL A 156 -14.53 4.62 -24.14
C VAL A 156 -14.64 5.66 -23.01
N PHE A 157 -13.54 6.34 -22.70
CA PHE A 157 -13.56 7.52 -21.86
C PHE A 157 -14.00 8.74 -22.70
N LEU A 158 -14.70 9.70 -22.09
CA LEU A 158 -15.03 10.97 -22.73
C LEU A 158 -13.89 11.96 -22.49
N ASP A 159 -13.10 12.30 -23.51
CA ASP A 159 -12.06 13.32 -23.39
C ASP A 159 -12.64 14.68 -22.90
N PRO A 160 -11.81 15.68 -22.53
CA PRO A 160 -12.30 17.00 -22.14
C PRO A 160 -13.17 17.71 -23.20
N ALA A 161 -13.14 17.27 -24.46
CA ALA A 161 -14.00 17.72 -25.55
C ALA A 161 -15.27 16.84 -25.72
N GLY A 162 -15.49 15.85 -24.88
CA GLY A 162 -16.63 14.94 -24.90
C GLY A 162 -16.52 13.77 -25.87
N ASN A 163 -15.34 13.53 -26.48
CA ASN A 163 -15.14 12.46 -27.43
C ASN A 163 -14.89 11.12 -26.75
N LYS A 164 -15.54 10.07 -27.27
CA LYS A 164 -15.36 8.69 -26.83
C LYS A 164 -14.02 8.12 -27.33
N VAL A 165 -13.01 8.05 -26.47
CA VAL A 165 -11.67 7.51 -26.76
C VAL A 165 -11.55 6.06 -26.26
N PRO A 166 -11.36 5.06 -27.16
CA PRO A 166 -11.14 3.67 -26.77
C PRO A 166 -9.90 3.53 -25.91
N ILE A 167 -9.96 2.73 -24.85
CA ILE A 167 -8.82 2.51 -23.95
C ILE A 167 -7.98 1.37 -24.55
N PRO A 168 -6.75 1.62 -25.04
CA PRO A 168 -5.96 0.62 -25.76
C PRO A 168 -5.11 -0.20 -24.78
N HIS A 169 -5.72 -0.93 -23.84
CA HIS A 169 -4.97 -1.71 -22.84
C HIS A 169 -5.71 -3.00 -22.47
N PRO A 170 -4.99 -4.05 -21.99
CA PRO A 170 -5.60 -5.33 -21.62
C PRO A 170 -6.75 -5.15 -20.61
N GLU A 171 -7.79 -5.99 -20.71
CA GLU A 171 -9.00 -5.92 -19.88
C GLU A 171 -8.72 -6.02 -18.36
N CYS A 172 -7.55 -6.55 -17.99
CA CYS A 172 -7.08 -6.71 -16.63
C CYS A 172 -5.56 -6.61 -16.57
N LEU A 173 -5.03 -5.98 -15.52
CA LEU A 173 -3.62 -6.05 -15.15
C LEU A 173 -3.52 -6.90 -13.86
N PRO A 174 -2.66 -7.92 -13.83
CA PRO A 174 -2.55 -8.80 -12.67
C PRO A 174 -1.98 -8.04 -11.47
N ILE A 175 -2.74 -8.02 -10.36
CA ILE A 175 -2.33 -7.42 -9.09
C ILE A 175 -2.75 -8.38 -7.98
N THR A 176 -1.81 -8.72 -7.09
CA THR A 176 -2.09 -9.51 -5.88
C THR A 176 -2.10 -8.61 -4.65
N ASN A 177 -2.85 -9.02 -3.62
CA ASN A 177 -2.75 -8.39 -2.32
C ASN A 177 -1.38 -8.67 -1.69
N PHE A 178 -0.93 -7.76 -0.83
CA PHE A 178 0.22 -8.00 0.02
C PHE A 178 -0.07 -9.08 1.07
N ILE A 179 0.98 -9.78 1.51
CA ILE A 179 0.85 -10.75 2.60
C ILE A 179 0.41 -9.99 3.86
N PRO A 180 -0.74 -10.33 4.47
CA PRO A 180 -1.11 -9.74 5.74
C PRO A 180 -0.10 -10.18 6.79
N ASN A 181 0.29 -9.27 7.68
CA ASN A 181 0.86 -9.71 8.95
C ASN A 181 -0.20 -10.59 9.63
N LYS A 182 0.18 -11.70 10.27
CA LYS A 182 -0.77 -12.46 11.09
C LYS A 182 -1.44 -11.48 12.06
N ALA A 183 -2.68 -11.10 11.79
CA ALA A 183 -3.55 -10.53 12.80
C ALA A 183 -3.72 -11.67 13.80
N THR A 184 -3.21 -11.49 15.00
CA THR A 184 -3.61 -12.35 16.11
C THR A 184 -5.11 -12.16 16.26
N GLU A 185 -5.87 -13.22 15.97
CA GLU A 185 -7.28 -13.34 16.35
C GLU A 185 -7.48 -13.12 17.85
#